data_AF-A0ABD3I5Q9-F1
#
_entry.id   AF-A0ABD3I5Q9-F1
#
_cell.length_a   1.000
_cell.length_b   1.000
_cell.length_c   1.000
_cell.angle_alpha   90.00
_cell.angle_beta   90.00
_cell.angle_gamma   90.00
#
_symmetry.space_group_name_H-M   'P 1'
#
loop_
_entity.id
_entity.type
_entity.pdbx_description
1 polymer ?
#
loop_
_entity_poly.entity_id
_entity_poly.type
_entity_poly.pdbx_seq_one_letter_code
_entity_poly.pdbx_strand_id
1 'polypeptide(L)'
;MASRGEDGVIINDPDEILEQTHGFYKDLFTQEEEDATVAEETRACLNLLKETVKNPENLRLVAEPDGAEVDMIVAMLPAEKAPGLDGVIIEILRDC
;
A
#
# COMPACT_ATOMS: atom_id res chain seq x y z
N MET A 1 -10.86 30.76 6.67
CA MET A 1 -10.27 29.43 6.91
C MET A 1 -10.33 28.70 5.58
N ALA A 2 -9.19 28.48 4.92
CA ALA A 2 -9.11 27.88 3.59
C ALA A 2 -8.66 26.42 3.71
N SER A 3 -9.41 25.49 3.10
CA SER A 3 -9.02 24.09 2.94
C SER A 3 -8.23 23.94 1.64
N ARG A 4 -7.07 23.28 1.70
CA ARG A 4 -6.17 23.04 0.56
C ARG A 4 -6.59 21.77 -0.20
N GLY A 5 -6.95 21.92 -1.47
CA GLY A 5 -6.94 20.83 -2.46
C GLY A 5 -5.54 20.64 -3.04
N GLU A 6 -5.25 19.44 -3.55
CA GLU A 6 -3.90 18.95 -3.90
C GLU A 6 -3.16 19.69 -5.02
N ASP A 7 -3.75 20.69 -5.67
CA ASP A 7 -3.07 21.58 -6.62
C ASP A 7 -3.13 23.07 -6.22
N GLY A 8 -3.16 23.40 -4.93
CA GLY A 8 -2.82 24.76 -4.46
C GLY A 8 -3.68 25.93 -4.96
N VAL A 9 -4.77 25.69 -5.69
CA VAL A 9 -5.72 26.72 -6.13
C VAL A 9 -6.59 27.11 -4.93
N ILE A 10 -6.47 28.36 -4.49
CA ILE A 10 -7.34 28.92 -3.46
C ILE A 10 -8.66 29.32 -4.13
N ILE A 11 -9.67 28.47 -3.99
CA ILE A 11 -11.03 28.74 -4.46
C ILE A 11 -11.69 29.67 -3.44
N ASN A 12 -11.96 30.91 -3.86
CA ASN A 12 -12.58 31.95 -3.01
C ASN A 12 -14.00 32.31 -3.45
N ASP A 13 -14.49 31.73 -4.54
CA ASP A 13 -15.82 32.00 -5.08
C ASP A 13 -16.84 31.01 -4.51
N PRO A 14 -17.90 31.48 -3.82
CA PRO A 14 -18.97 30.62 -3.32
C PRO A 14 -19.61 29.75 -4.39
N ASP A 15 -19.70 30.23 -5.63
CA ASP A 15 -20.35 29.49 -6.73
C ASP A 15 -19.46 28.33 -7.21
N GLU A 16 -18.14 28.53 -7.25
CA GLU A 16 -17.16 27.49 -7.61
C GLU A 16 -17.08 26.39 -6.53
N ILE A 17 -17.21 26.78 -5.25
CA ILE A 17 -17.33 25.82 -4.14
C ILE A 17 -18.59 24.97 -4.31
N LEU A 18 -19.74 25.59 -4.61
CA LEU A 18 -21.00 24.87 -4.78
C LEU A 18 -20.96 23.93 -5.97
N GLU A 19 -20.34 24.33 -7.09
CA GLU A 19 -20.19 23.49 -8.27
C GLU A 19 -19.29 22.27 -7.99
N GLN A 20 -18.17 22.45 -7.31
CA GLN A 20 -17.30 21.32 -6.91
C GLN A 20 -17.99 20.39 -5.92
N THR A 21 -18.71 20.95 -4.95
CA THR A 21 -19.44 20.15 -3.94
C THR A 21 -20.54 19.34 -4.62
N HIS A 22 -21.26 19.94 -5.57
CA HIS A 22 -22.28 19.25 -6.36
C HIS A 22 -21.66 18.18 -7.27
N GLY A 23 -20.53 18.45 -7.93
CA GLY A 23 -19.78 17.46 -8.72
C GLY A 23 -19.36 16.26 -7.88
N PHE A 24 -18.75 16.51 -6.72
CA PHE A 24 -18.33 15.47 -5.78
C PHE A 24 -19.50 14.57 -5.32
N TYR A 25 -20.62 15.17 -4.89
CA TYR A 25 -21.75 14.38 -4.43
C TYR A 25 -22.46 13.66 -5.58
N LYS A 26 -22.53 14.27 -6.77
CA LYS A 26 -23.03 13.59 -7.96
C LYS A 26 -22.19 12.35 -8.22
N ASP A 27 -20.87 12.49 -8.31
CA ASP A 27 -19.97 11.36 -8.57
C ASP A 27 -20.06 10.29 -7.48
N LEU A 28 -20.17 10.68 -6.20
CA LEU A 28 -20.33 9.75 -5.09
C LEU A 28 -21.66 8.96 -5.15
N PHE A 29 -22.76 9.59 -5.56
CA PHE A 29 -24.08 8.97 -5.62
C PHE A 29 -24.40 8.35 -7.01
N THR A 30 -23.59 8.64 -8.03
CA THR A 30 -23.67 8.02 -9.36
C THR A 30 -22.52 7.05 -9.65
N GLN A 31 -21.58 6.87 -8.71
CA GLN A 31 -20.64 5.76 -8.75
C GLN A 31 -21.48 4.47 -8.73
N GLU A 32 -21.51 3.78 -9.87
CA GLU A 32 -22.05 2.43 -9.95
C GLU A 32 -21.30 1.55 -8.94
N GLU A 33 -22.03 0.67 -8.25
CA GLU A 33 -21.43 -0.34 -7.37
C GLU A 33 -20.24 -1.00 -8.08
N GLU A 34 -19.10 -1.11 -7.37
CA GLU A 34 -17.83 -1.63 -7.90
C GLU A 34 -18.04 -2.63 -9.04
N ASP A 35 -17.49 -2.27 -10.21
CA ASP A 35 -17.54 -3.06 -11.45
C ASP A 35 -17.50 -4.55 -11.12
N ALA A 36 -18.50 -5.32 -11.54
CA ALA A 36 -18.66 -6.73 -11.13
C ALA A 36 -17.37 -7.55 -11.36
N THR A 37 -16.57 -7.14 -12.34
CA THR A 37 -15.20 -7.57 -12.64
C THR A 37 -14.20 -7.32 -11.50
N VAL A 38 -14.15 -6.13 -10.91
CA VAL A 38 -13.26 -5.79 -9.78
C VAL A 38 -13.61 -6.61 -8.54
N ALA A 39 -14.90 -6.80 -8.28
CA ALA A 39 -15.36 -7.63 -7.16
C ALA A 39 -15.01 -9.12 -7.37
N GLU A 40 -15.05 -9.61 -8.61
CA GLU A 40 -14.68 -10.98 -8.97
C GLU A 40 -13.16 -11.20 -8.92
N GLU A 41 -12.37 -10.26 -9.43
CA GLU A 41 -10.90 -10.27 -9.34
C GLU A 41 -10.42 -10.21 -7.89
N THR A 42 -11.03 -9.36 -7.07
CA THR A 42 -10.73 -9.27 -5.64
C THR A 42 -11.05 -10.58 -4.92
N ARG A 43 -12.19 -11.21 -5.23
CA ARG A 43 -12.54 -12.53 -4.68
C ARG A 43 -11.57 -13.62 -5.13
N ALA A 44 -11.17 -13.64 -6.40
CA ALA A 44 -10.21 -14.58 -6.93
C ALA A 44 -8.86 -14.46 -6.21
N CYS A 45 -8.37 -13.23 -6.03
CA CYS A 45 -7.13 -12.95 -5.31
C CYS A 45 -7.20 -13.41 -3.84
N LEU A 46 -8.28 -13.09 -3.13
CA LEU A 46 -8.48 -13.50 -1.74
C LEU A 46 -8.57 -15.02 -1.58
N ASN A 47 -9.15 -15.72 -2.55
CA ASN A 47 -9.21 -17.18 -2.54
C ASN A 47 -7.83 -17.81 -2.78
N LEU A 48 -7.06 -17.29 -3.74
CA LEU A 48 -5.68 -17.71 -3.98
C LEU A 48 -4.81 -17.53 -2.72
N LEU A 49 -4.96 -16.40 -2.03
CA LEU A 49 -4.25 -16.13 -0.78
C LEU A 49 -4.64 -17.13 0.31
N LYS A 50 -5.94 -17.41 0.47
CA LYS A 50 -6.44 -18.41 1.43
C LYS A 50 -5.90 -19.80 1.15
N GLU A 51 -5.83 -20.22 -0.11
CA GLU A 51 -5.28 -21.52 -0.49
C GLU A 51 -3.76 -21.59 -0.23
N THR A 52 -3.04 -20.52 -0.57
CA THR A 52 -1.58 -20.43 -0.39
C THR A 52 -1.21 -20.51 1.09
N VAL A 53 -1.93 -19.81 1.97
CA VAL A 53 -1.68 -19.80 3.42
C VAL A 53 -2.13 -21.09 4.10
N LYS A 54 -3.14 -21.79 3.56
CA LYS A 54 -3.62 -23.08 4.11
C LYS A 54 -2.64 -24.22 3.89
N ASN A 55 -1.74 -24.13 2.91
CA ASN A 55 -0.80 -25.20 2.63
C ASN A 55 0.49 -25.00 3.47
N PRO A 56 0.72 -25.81 4.52
CA PRO A 56 1.87 -25.64 5.40
C PRO A 56 3.22 -25.84 4.70
N GLU A 57 3.24 -26.54 3.56
CA GLU A 57 4.47 -26.69 2.75
C GLU A 57 4.82 -25.40 1.99
N ASN A 58 3.84 -24.53 1.68
CA ASN A 58 4.10 -23.19 1.11
C ASN A 58 4.62 -22.19 2.15
N LEU A 59 4.52 -22.53 3.44
CA LEU A 59 5.05 -21.73 4.55
C LEU A 59 6.48 -22.13 4.91
N ARG A 60 7.04 -23.14 4.24
CA ARG A 60 8.42 -23.59 4.45
C ARG A 60 9.33 -22.98 3.41
N LEU A 61 10.49 -22.53 3.87
CA LEU A 61 11.59 -22.20 2.98
C LEU A 61 12.01 -23.48 2.25
N VAL A 62 12.17 -23.40 0.93
CA VAL A 62 12.60 -24.52 0.08
C VAL A 62 14.03 -24.94 0.44
N ALA A 63 14.86 -23.99 0.86
CA ALA A 63 16.20 -24.18 1.40
C ALA A 63 16.49 -23.08 2.44
N GLU A 64 17.40 -23.35 3.37
CA GLU A 64 17.94 -22.28 4.21
C GLU A 64 18.73 -21.31 3.34
N PRO A 65 18.59 -19.98 3.56
CA PRO A 65 19.34 -19.00 2.80
C PRO A 65 20.83 -19.16 3.08
N ASP A 66 21.65 -19.06 2.04
CA ASP A 66 23.10 -19.05 2.22
C ASP A 66 23.61 -17.69 2.72
N GLY A 67 24.84 -17.65 3.24
CA GLY A 67 25.40 -16.40 3.76
C GLY A 67 25.48 -15.28 2.72
N ALA A 68 25.73 -15.63 1.45
CA ALA A 68 25.83 -14.64 0.37
C ALA A 68 24.46 -14.04 0.02
N GLU A 69 23.38 -14.84 0.08
CA GLU A 69 22.00 -14.37 -0.08
C GLU A 69 21.61 -13.41 1.05
N VAL A 70 21.99 -13.70 2.29
CA VAL A 70 21.74 -12.82 3.44
C VAL A 70 22.46 -11.48 3.26
N ASP A 71 23.75 -11.50 2.93
CA ASP A 71 24.55 -10.29 2.72
C ASP A 71 23.97 -9.42 1.58
N MET A 72 23.54 -10.06 0.49
CA MET A 72 22.90 -9.38 -0.62
C MET A 72 21.61 -8.67 -0.18
N ILE A 73 20.76 -9.33 0.61
CA ILE A 73 19.50 -8.75 1.10
C ILE A 73 19.77 -7.58 2.05
N VAL A 74 20.73 -7.72 2.97
CA VAL A 74 21.14 -6.65 3.90
C VAL A 74 21.66 -5.43 3.14
N ALA A 75 22.39 -5.64 2.05
CA ALA A 75 22.84 -4.56 1.17
C ALA A 75 21.70 -3.87 0.41
N MET A 76 20.66 -4.62 0.01
CA MET A 76 19.48 -4.08 -0.69
C MET A 76 18.53 -3.27 0.20
N LEU A 77 18.63 -3.38 1.53
CA LEU A 77 17.77 -2.60 2.43
C LEU A 77 18.05 -1.09 2.28
N PRO A 78 17.00 -0.22 2.31
CA PRO A 78 17.20 1.23 2.24
C PRO A 78 17.98 1.72 3.46
N ALA A 79 19.09 2.44 3.26
CA ALA A 79 19.94 2.90 4.36
C ALA A 79 19.19 3.77 5.38
N GLU A 80 18.22 4.58 4.93
CA GLU A 80 17.50 5.54 5.77
C GLU A 80 16.16 5.00 6.29
N LYS A 81 15.95 3.68 6.33
CA LYS A 81 14.70 3.13 6.84
C LYS A 81 14.64 3.31 8.36
N ALA A 82 13.52 3.86 8.85
CA ALA A 82 13.27 3.98 10.27
C ALA A 82 13.36 2.59 10.97
N PRO A 83 13.93 2.52 12.18
CA PRO A 83 14.02 1.27 12.92
C PRO A 83 12.64 0.70 13.24
N GLY A 84 12.58 -0.63 13.34
CA GLY A 84 11.37 -1.35 13.71
C GLY A 84 11.00 -1.18 15.19
N LEU A 85 10.03 -1.99 15.64
CA LEU A 85 9.62 -2.06 17.06
C LEU A 85 10.75 -2.49 18.00
N ASP A 86 11.76 -3.18 17.47
CA ASP A 86 12.98 -3.60 18.16
C ASP A 86 14.03 -2.49 18.28
N GLY A 87 13.87 -1.38 17.55
CA GLY A 87 14.80 -0.25 17.60
C GLY A 87 16.12 -0.47 16.87
N VAL A 88 16.28 -1.57 16.13
CA VAL A 88 17.52 -1.90 15.43
C VAL A 88 17.62 -1.10 14.14
N ILE A 89 18.74 -0.36 13.99
CA ILE A 89 19.06 0.40 12.78
C ILE A 89 19.85 -0.48 11.79
N ILE A 90 19.67 -0.23 10.49
CA ILE A 90 20.21 -1.10 9.42
C ILE A 90 21.74 -1.12 9.40
N GLU A 91 22.39 -0.05 9.83
CA GLU A 91 23.84 0.05 9.92
C GLU A 91 24.44 -1.04 10.82
N ILE A 92 23.74 -1.41 11.91
CA ILE A 92 24.18 -2.48 12.82
C ILE A 92 24.19 -3.83 12.10
N LEU A 93 23.26 -4.05 11.16
CA LEU A 93 23.17 -5.30 10.41
C LEU A 93 24.24 -5.40 9.31
N ARG A 94 24.76 -4.27 8.83
CA ARG A 94 25.79 -4.20 7.77
C ARG A 94 27.22 -4.35 8.29
N ASP A 95 27.43 -4.07 9.57
CA ASP A 95 28.75 -4.14 10.22
C ASP A 95 29.02 -5.49 10.93
N CYS A 96 28.07 -6.43 10.85
CA CYS A 96 28.20 -7.80 11.36
C CYS A 96 28.88 -8.73 10.35
#